data_AF-A0A960PG87-F1
#
_entry.id   AF-A0A960PG87-F1
#
_cell.length_a   1.000
_cell.length_b   1.000
_cell.length_c   1.000
_cell.angle_alpha   90.00
_cell.angle_beta   90.00
_cell.angle_gamma   90.00
#
_symmetry.space_group_name_H-M   'P 1'
#
loop_
_entity.id
_entity.type
_entity.pdbx_description
1 polymer ?
#
loop_
_entity_poly.entity_id
_entity_poly.type
_entity_poly.pdbx_seq_one_letter_code
_entity_poly.pdbx_strand_id
1 'polypeptide(L)'
;MNKKTRSQIIFAGSILLILFSSLFAAGQGKQSNTNNLITATSVGKVKLGMTIGEARKVLPKGMKLGPADGYEGSTLIGVYEGEKLLFTLGTYDEEGEEGLPPIDEDQRIGVMLIFDSRLRTAAGVHVGMPIAEAEKKYGKLKEIANDPHSGEWGKFTKQPESMEFSFKTKSDVEITVARYERIPNCKITDSSDCLSLGYAPDSYIFVISITE
;
A
#
# COMPACT_ATOMS: atom_id res chain seq x y z
N MET A 1 80.18 -19.46 8.54
CA MET A 1 80.79 -18.16 8.94
C MET A 1 80.64 -17.16 7.80
N ASN A 2 79.89 -16.08 8.02
CA ASN A 2 80.14 -14.66 7.65
C ASN A 2 81.15 -14.36 6.51
N LYS A 3 80.98 -13.38 5.59
CA LYS A 3 80.18 -12.14 5.58
C LYS A 3 80.45 -11.38 4.26
N LYS A 4 79.50 -10.51 3.85
CA LYS A 4 79.72 -9.13 3.30
C LYS A 4 80.22 -8.99 1.84
N THR A 5 79.81 -8.04 0.98
CA THR A 5 78.96 -6.82 1.09
C THR A 5 78.63 -6.25 -0.31
N ARG A 6 77.60 -5.38 -0.37
CA ARG A 6 77.43 -4.14 -1.19
C ARG A 6 77.05 -4.22 -2.69
N SER A 7 75.74 -4.15 -2.91
CA SER A 7 74.99 -3.01 -3.51
C SER A 7 75.67 -2.16 -4.58
N GLN A 8 75.08 -2.14 -5.79
CA GLN A 8 74.81 -0.92 -6.54
C GLN A 8 73.43 -0.99 -7.20
N ILE A 9 72.69 0.11 -7.01
CA ILE A 9 71.37 0.43 -7.51
C ILE A 9 71.55 1.20 -8.81
N ILE A 10 70.90 0.79 -9.91
CA ILE A 10 70.70 1.63 -11.08
C ILE A 10 69.21 1.62 -11.43
N PHE A 11 68.68 2.84 -11.55
CA PHE A 11 67.31 3.22 -11.82
C PHE A 11 66.75 2.59 -13.11
N ALA A 12 65.56 2.00 -13.02
CA ALA A 12 64.65 1.85 -14.15
C ALA A 12 63.25 2.27 -13.70
N GLY A 13 62.64 3.16 -14.48
CA GLY A 13 61.50 3.99 -14.09
C GLY A 13 60.26 3.22 -13.62
N SER A 14 59.71 3.68 -12.50
CA SER A 14 58.37 3.34 -12.06
C SER A 14 57.34 4.09 -12.90
N ILE A 15 56.83 3.44 -13.95
CA ILE A 15 55.51 3.77 -14.50
C ILE A 15 54.48 3.24 -13.49
N LEU A 16 53.94 4.15 -12.69
CA LEU A 16 52.82 3.87 -11.79
C LEU A 16 51.55 3.73 -12.65
N LEU A 17 51.24 2.50 -13.04
CA LEU A 17 49.94 2.13 -13.62
C LEU A 17 48.89 2.18 -12.49
N ILE A 18 48.16 3.29 -12.40
CA ILE A 18 46.96 3.40 -11.57
C ILE A 18 45.89 2.54 -12.23
N LEU A 19 45.74 1.30 -11.74
CA LEU A 19 44.57 0.47 -12.01
C LEU A 19 43.37 1.17 -11.37
N PHE A 20 42.58 1.87 -12.19
CA PHE A 20 41.21 2.24 -11.84
C PHE A 20 40.36 0.97 -11.82
N SER A 21 40.37 0.26 -10.68
CA SER A 21 39.36 -0.74 -10.36
C SER A 21 38.03 0.01 -10.25
N SER A 22 37.32 0.07 -11.37
CA SER A 22 35.94 0.53 -11.41
C SER A 22 35.12 -0.52 -10.67
N LEU A 23 34.95 -0.35 -9.36
CA LEU A 23 33.87 -1.01 -8.64
C LEU A 23 32.59 -0.49 -9.28
N PHE A 24 32.02 -1.28 -10.19
CA PHE A 24 30.60 -1.23 -10.45
C PHE A 24 29.94 -1.56 -9.11
N ALA A 25 29.50 -0.52 -8.39
CA ALA A 25 28.45 -0.66 -7.41
C ALA A 25 27.24 -1.15 -8.20
N ALA A 26 27.08 -2.48 -8.25
CA ALA A 26 25.83 -3.09 -8.60
C ALA A 26 24.82 -2.55 -7.59
N GLY A 27 24.08 -1.53 -8.00
CA GLY A 27 22.89 -1.10 -7.28
C GLY A 27 22.08 -2.36 -7.08
N GLN A 28 21.93 -2.78 -5.83
CA GLN A 28 20.94 -3.78 -5.47
C GLN A 28 19.59 -3.16 -5.82
N GLY A 29 19.16 -3.36 -7.06
CA GLY A 29 17.79 -3.18 -7.45
C GLY A 29 17.01 -4.06 -6.50
N LYS A 30 16.37 -3.43 -5.51
CA LYS A 30 15.51 -4.06 -4.53
C LYS A 30 14.55 -4.93 -5.35
N GLN A 31 14.75 -6.25 -5.33
CA GLN A 31 13.91 -7.18 -6.06
C GLN A 31 12.49 -6.89 -5.60
N SER A 32 11.71 -6.25 -6.48
CA SER A 32 10.33 -5.89 -6.17
C SER A 32 9.62 -7.21 -5.95
N ASN A 33 9.34 -7.53 -4.68
CA ASN A 33 8.61 -8.73 -4.35
C ASN A 33 7.20 -8.53 -4.91
N THR A 34 6.95 -9.08 -6.10
CA THR A 34 5.68 -8.91 -6.82
C THR A 34 4.50 -9.37 -5.98
N ASN A 35 4.71 -10.26 -5.00
CA ASN A 35 3.67 -10.71 -4.07
C ASN A 35 3.15 -9.59 -3.16
N ASN A 36 3.92 -8.50 -2.99
CA ASN A 36 3.54 -7.36 -2.17
C ASN A 36 3.01 -6.18 -3.00
N LEU A 37 2.87 -6.35 -4.32
CA LEU A 37 2.42 -5.29 -5.20
C LEU A 37 0.89 -5.25 -5.24
N ILE A 38 0.34 -4.06 -4.98
CA ILE A 38 -1.06 -3.71 -5.21
C ILE A 38 -1.15 -3.08 -6.60
N THR A 39 -2.02 -3.59 -7.44
CA THR A 39 -2.37 -3.01 -8.74
C THR A 39 -3.85 -2.68 -8.77
N ALA A 40 -4.30 -2.05 -9.85
CA ALA A 40 -5.70 -1.72 -10.08
C ALA A 40 -6.64 -2.92 -9.96
N THR A 41 -6.13 -4.15 -10.16
CA THR A 41 -6.96 -5.37 -10.23
C THR A 41 -6.36 -6.54 -9.47
N SER A 42 -5.31 -6.33 -8.66
CA SER A 42 -4.61 -7.44 -8.00
C SER A 42 -3.87 -7.06 -6.71
N VAL A 43 -3.76 -8.03 -5.80
CA VAL A 43 -2.77 -8.05 -4.72
C VAL A 43 -1.86 -9.25 -4.92
N GLY A 44 -0.61 -8.98 -5.29
CA GLY A 44 0.31 -10.02 -5.70
C GLY A 44 -0.22 -10.81 -6.90
N LYS A 45 -0.41 -12.12 -6.72
CA LYS A 45 -0.95 -13.00 -7.77
C LYS A 45 -2.46 -13.17 -7.72
N VAL A 46 -3.12 -12.74 -6.64
CA VAL A 46 -4.59 -12.78 -6.49
C VAL A 46 -5.18 -11.61 -7.26
N LYS A 47 -6.20 -11.86 -8.07
CA LYS A 47 -6.80 -10.88 -8.98
C LYS A 47 -8.31 -10.81 -8.82
N LEU A 48 -8.87 -9.65 -9.11
CA LEU A 48 -10.32 -9.52 -9.32
C LEU A 48 -10.78 -10.49 -10.42
N GLY A 49 -11.99 -11.00 -10.26
CA GLY A 49 -12.62 -11.96 -11.17
C GLY A 49 -12.12 -13.42 -11.04
N MET A 50 -11.06 -13.70 -10.29
CA MET A 50 -10.68 -15.09 -9.95
C MET A 50 -11.74 -15.71 -9.05
N THR A 51 -11.89 -17.03 -9.09
CA THR A 51 -12.63 -17.73 -8.02
C THR A 51 -11.78 -17.82 -6.76
N ILE A 52 -12.43 -18.05 -5.61
CA ILE A 52 -11.73 -18.28 -4.35
C ILE A 52 -10.77 -19.49 -4.44
N GLY A 53 -11.17 -20.55 -5.14
CA GLY A 53 -10.33 -21.72 -5.40
C GLY A 53 -9.12 -21.45 -6.27
N GLU A 54 -9.23 -20.53 -7.24
CA GLU A 54 -8.08 -20.06 -8.02
C GLU A 54 -7.14 -19.22 -7.17
N ALA A 55 -7.68 -18.29 -6.37
CA ALA A 55 -6.90 -17.46 -5.46
C ALA A 55 -6.09 -18.31 -4.48
N ARG A 56 -6.72 -19.33 -3.87
CA ARG A 56 -6.07 -20.27 -2.95
C ARG A 56 -4.83 -20.95 -3.56
N LYS A 57 -4.90 -21.33 -4.84
CA LYS A 57 -3.79 -22.02 -5.54
C LYS A 57 -2.60 -21.11 -5.83
N VAL A 58 -2.83 -19.80 -5.97
CA VAL A 58 -1.76 -18.82 -6.30
C VAL A 58 -1.17 -18.13 -5.07
N LEU A 59 -1.73 -18.36 -3.88
CA LEU A 59 -1.20 -17.80 -2.64
C LEU A 59 0.26 -18.24 -2.41
N PRO A 60 1.14 -17.32 -1.97
CA PRO A 60 2.48 -17.68 -1.52
C PRO A 60 2.46 -18.75 -0.42
N LYS A 61 3.50 -19.58 -0.39
CA LYS A 61 3.68 -20.56 0.68
C LYS A 61 3.67 -19.87 2.05
N GLY A 62 2.86 -20.39 2.97
CA GLY A 62 2.69 -19.83 4.32
C GLY A 62 1.50 -18.87 4.45
N MET A 63 0.85 -18.51 3.34
CA MET A 63 -0.43 -17.81 3.36
C MET A 63 -1.61 -18.78 3.26
N LYS A 64 -2.75 -18.43 3.86
CA LYS A 64 -3.97 -19.22 3.84
C LYS A 64 -5.21 -18.33 3.74
N LEU A 65 -6.29 -18.88 3.20
CA LEU A 65 -7.62 -18.28 3.31
C LEU A 65 -8.30 -18.74 4.60
N GLY A 66 -9.08 -17.86 5.22
CA GLY A 66 -9.92 -18.15 6.37
C GLY A 66 -11.04 -17.12 6.50
N PRO A 67 -12.03 -17.35 7.38
CA PRO A 67 -13.06 -16.36 7.65
C PRO A 67 -12.44 -15.09 8.25
N ALA A 68 -12.96 -13.93 7.86
CA ALA A 68 -12.64 -12.63 8.42
C ALA A 68 -13.92 -11.81 8.61
N ASP A 69 -13.98 -11.04 9.69
CA ASP A 69 -15.11 -10.16 9.94
C ASP A 69 -15.13 -9.04 8.89
N GLY A 70 -16.28 -8.88 8.24
CA GLY A 70 -16.59 -7.78 7.36
C GLY A 70 -17.33 -6.65 8.08
N TYR A 71 -17.85 -5.71 7.30
CA TYR A 71 -18.70 -4.65 7.83
C TYR A 71 -20.10 -5.20 8.15
N GLU A 72 -20.73 -4.66 9.19
CA GLU A 72 -22.13 -4.97 9.56
C GLU A 72 -22.44 -6.46 9.81
N GLY A 73 -21.43 -7.24 10.21
CA GLY A 73 -21.59 -8.67 10.46
C GLY A 73 -21.54 -9.55 9.20
N SER A 74 -21.19 -8.99 8.03
CA SER A 74 -20.78 -9.79 6.87
C SER A 74 -19.53 -10.61 7.19
N THR A 75 -19.39 -11.76 6.55
CA THR A 75 -18.17 -12.59 6.62
C THR A 75 -17.43 -12.48 5.32
N LEU A 76 -16.26 -11.84 5.34
CA LEU A 76 -15.36 -11.82 4.20
C LEU A 76 -14.37 -13.00 4.27
N ILE A 77 -13.68 -13.25 3.15
CA ILE A 77 -12.63 -14.26 3.11
C ILE A 77 -11.28 -13.57 3.33
N GLY A 78 -10.69 -13.72 4.51
CA GLY A 78 -9.38 -13.18 4.85
C GLY A 78 -8.23 -13.97 4.25
N VAL A 79 -7.21 -13.25 3.77
CA VAL A 79 -5.90 -13.78 3.41
C VAL A 79 -4.93 -13.54 4.57
N TYR A 80 -4.44 -14.62 5.16
CA TYR A 80 -3.60 -14.59 6.36
C TYR A 80 -2.18 -15.06 6.09
N GLU A 81 -1.22 -14.48 6.81
CA GLU A 81 0.12 -15.06 7.02
C GLU A 81 0.30 -15.35 8.51
N GLY A 82 0.29 -16.63 8.89
CA GLY A 82 0.12 -17.04 10.29
C GLY A 82 -1.26 -16.64 10.80
N GLU A 83 -1.29 -15.79 11.83
CA GLU A 83 -2.53 -15.20 12.40
C GLU A 83 -2.79 -13.78 11.89
N LYS A 84 -1.86 -13.20 11.12
CA LYS A 84 -1.98 -11.83 10.66
C LYS A 84 -2.86 -11.75 9.41
N LEU A 85 -3.98 -11.03 9.50
CA LEU A 85 -4.81 -10.67 8.36
C LEU A 85 -4.06 -9.65 7.48
N LEU A 86 -3.95 -9.96 6.17
CA LEU A 86 -3.26 -9.10 5.21
C LEU A 86 -4.23 -8.24 4.41
N PHE A 87 -5.24 -8.90 3.85
CA PHE A 87 -6.31 -8.33 3.05
C PHE A 87 -7.49 -9.31 3.04
N THR A 88 -8.68 -8.84 2.71
CA THR A 88 -9.87 -9.67 2.50
C THR A 88 -10.26 -9.74 1.04
N LEU A 89 -11.01 -10.78 0.68
CA LEU A 89 -11.67 -11.00 -0.59
C LEU A 89 -13.17 -10.93 -0.31
N GLY A 90 -13.86 -10.00 -0.96
CA GLY A 90 -15.33 -9.99 -0.99
C GLY A 90 -15.84 -10.52 -2.32
N THR A 91 -16.92 -11.27 -2.28
CA THR A 91 -17.53 -11.90 -3.46
C THR A 91 -18.80 -11.16 -3.90
N TYR A 92 -19.23 -11.36 -5.15
CA TYR A 92 -20.39 -10.64 -5.71
C TYR A 92 -21.74 -11.05 -5.09
N ASP A 93 -21.80 -12.20 -4.41
CA ASP A 93 -23.05 -12.87 -4.03
C ASP A 93 -23.22 -13.00 -2.51
N GLU A 94 -22.58 -12.14 -1.71
CA GLU A 94 -22.74 -12.15 -0.24
C GLU A 94 -24.12 -11.58 0.15
N GLU A 95 -25.15 -12.43 0.11
CA GLU A 95 -26.35 -12.22 0.93
C GLU A 95 -25.98 -12.50 2.40
N GLY A 96 -26.14 -11.50 3.27
CA GLY A 96 -25.74 -11.58 4.67
C GLY A 96 -26.50 -12.66 5.43
N GLU A 97 -25.94 -13.86 5.49
CA GLU A 97 -26.38 -14.91 6.41
C GLU A 97 -25.66 -14.80 7.75
N GLU A 98 -26.40 -14.96 8.85
CA GLU A 98 -25.83 -14.98 10.19
C GLU A 98 -24.91 -16.20 10.37
N GLY A 99 -23.61 -15.93 10.55
CA GLY A 99 -22.60 -16.95 10.83
C GLY A 99 -21.41 -16.90 9.88
N LEU A 100 -20.45 -17.81 10.08
CA LEU A 100 -19.33 -18.01 9.16
C LEU A 100 -19.72 -19.14 8.17
N PRO A 101 -20.38 -18.84 7.03
CA PRO A 101 -20.69 -19.89 6.06
C PRO A 101 -19.40 -20.55 5.58
N PRO A 102 -19.45 -21.83 5.16
CA PRO A 102 -18.31 -22.47 4.51
C PRO A 102 -17.84 -21.61 3.32
N ILE A 103 -16.53 -21.48 3.16
CA ILE A 103 -15.94 -20.76 2.03
C ILE A 103 -16.35 -21.48 0.73
N ASP A 104 -17.11 -20.80 -0.13
CA ASP A 104 -17.42 -21.28 -1.47
C ASP A 104 -16.23 -21.00 -2.41
N GLU A 105 -15.64 -22.07 -2.94
CA GLU A 105 -14.47 -22.00 -3.82
C GLU A 105 -14.80 -21.54 -5.25
N ASP A 106 -16.07 -21.54 -5.64
CA ASP A 106 -16.54 -21.19 -6.98
C ASP A 106 -16.97 -19.71 -7.08
N GLN A 107 -17.21 -19.04 -5.95
CA GLN A 107 -17.50 -17.62 -5.90
C GLN A 107 -16.35 -16.77 -6.45
N ARG A 108 -16.69 -15.67 -7.14
CA ARG A 108 -15.73 -14.78 -7.78
C ARG A 108 -15.43 -13.56 -6.92
N ILE A 109 -14.17 -13.18 -6.88
CA ILE A 109 -13.67 -12.01 -6.15
C ILE A 109 -14.09 -10.74 -6.89
N GLY A 110 -14.92 -9.91 -6.25
CA GLY A 110 -15.34 -8.61 -6.79
C GLY A 110 -14.67 -7.41 -6.12
N VAL A 111 -14.17 -7.60 -4.90
CA VAL A 111 -13.47 -6.57 -4.14
C VAL A 111 -12.33 -7.18 -3.32
N MET A 112 -11.25 -6.40 -3.14
CA MET A 112 -10.24 -6.72 -2.14
C MET A 112 -10.00 -5.50 -1.24
N LEU A 113 -10.04 -5.72 0.08
CA LEU A 113 -9.74 -4.69 1.09
C LEU A 113 -8.40 -4.99 1.73
N ILE A 114 -7.44 -4.07 1.61
CA ILE A 114 -6.06 -4.24 2.04
C ILE A 114 -5.81 -3.53 3.37
N PHE A 115 -5.19 -4.24 4.32
CA PHE A 115 -4.92 -3.77 5.69
C PHE A 115 -3.42 -3.78 6.06
N ASP A 116 -2.58 -4.58 5.40
CA ASP A 116 -1.16 -4.73 5.76
C ASP A 116 -0.25 -3.71 5.04
N SER A 117 0.52 -2.95 5.82
CA SER A 117 1.45 -1.90 5.35
C SER A 117 2.67 -2.41 4.56
N ARG A 118 2.88 -3.73 4.50
CA ARG A 118 3.89 -4.38 3.66
C ARG A 118 3.45 -4.45 2.20
N LEU A 119 2.15 -4.42 1.94
CA LEU A 119 1.56 -4.37 0.60
C LEU A 119 1.56 -2.93 0.09
N ARG A 120 2.01 -2.69 -1.14
CA ARG A 120 2.21 -1.33 -1.67
C ARG A 120 1.84 -1.23 -3.13
N THR A 121 1.33 -0.09 -3.55
CA THR A 121 1.14 0.22 -4.98
C THR A 121 2.46 0.40 -5.70
N ALA A 122 2.44 0.46 -7.03
CA ALA A 122 3.63 0.79 -7.83
C ALA A 122 4.24 2.16 -7.48
N ALA A 123 3.41 3.12 -7.06
CA ALA A 123 3.86 4.42 -6.57
C ALA A 123 4.41 4.38 -5.12
N GLY A 124 4.32 3.22 -4.47
CA GLY A 124 4.76 2.99 -3.10
C GLY A 124 3.74 3.35 -2.03
N VAL A 125 2.48 3.64 -2.39
CA VAL A 125 1.39 3.96 -1.45
C VAL A 125 0.98 2.69 -0.70
N HIS A 126 0.71 2.80 0.59
CA HIS A 126 0.39 1.66 1.46
C HIS A 126 -0.44 2.07 2.68
N VAL A 127 -1.06 1.09 3.33
CA VAL A 127 -1.75 1.28 4.62
C VAL A 127 -0.78 1.83 5.68
N GLY A 128 -1.23 2.81 6.45
CA GLY A 128 -0.44 3.55 7.44
C GLY A 128 0.31 4.75 6.88
N MET A 129 0.29 4.98 5.56
CA MET A 129 0.93 6.16 4.95
C MET A 129 0.15 7.44 5.31
N PRO A 130 0.81 8.52 5.78
CA PRO A 130 0.17 9.81 5.99
C PRO A 130 -0.44 10.35 4.69
N ILE A 131 -1.62 11.00 4.77
CA ILE A 131 -2.28 11.56 3.57
C ILE A 131 -1.34 12.53 2.84
N ALA A 132 -0.61 13.37 3.57
CA ALA A 132 0.36 14.32 3.00
C ALA A 132 1.50 13.65 2.21
N GLU A 133 1.92 12.43 2.57
CA GLU A 133 2.89 11.67 1.79
C GLU A 133 2.26 11.02 0.56
N ALA A 134 1.01 10.53 0.70
CA ALA A 134 0.25 10.00 -0.43
C ALA A 134 -0.03 11.08 -1.49
N GLU A 135 -0.27 12.33 -1.08
CA GLU A 135 -0.46 13.44 -2.01
C GLU A 135 0.77 13.69 -2.91
N LYS A 136 1.98 13.42 -2.42
CA LYS A 136 3.20 13.53 -3.24
C LYS A 136 3.26 12.46 -4.33
N LYS A 137 2.48 11.39 -4.20
CA LYS A 137 2.40 10.26 -5.15
C LYS A 137 1.22 10.39 -6.10
N TYR A 138 0.03 10.67 -5.58
CA TYR A 138 -1.22 10.70 -6.34
C TYR A 138 -1.83 12.10 -6.49
N GLY A 139 -1.09 13.16 -6.17
CA GLY A 139 -1.61 14.53 -6.22
C GLY A 139 -2.55 14.84 -5.07
N LYS A 140 -3.11 16.05 -5.07
CA LYS A 140 -3.92 16.54 -3.95
C LYS A 140 -5.16 15.68 -3.71
N LEU A 141 -5.53 15.53 -2.44
CA LEU A 141 -6.81 14.96 -2.04
C LEU A 141 -7.92 15.90 -2.51
N LYS A 142 -8.84 15.37 -3.31
CA LYS A 142 -9.89 16.14 -4.00
C LYS A 142 -11.22 16.07 -3.29
N GLU A 143 -11.53 14.94 -2.66
CA GLU A 143 -12.78 14.71 -1.94
C GLU A 143 -12.52 13.86 -0.71
N ILE A 144 -13.30 14.11 0.34
CA ILE A 144 -13.52 13.19 1.45
C ILE A 144 -15.02 13.09 1.63
N ALA A 145 -15.53 11.87 1.72
CA ALA A 145 -16.90 11.57 2.09
C ALA A 145 -16.89 10.73 3.36
N ASN A 146 -17.87 10.98 4.22
CA ASN A 146 -18.11 10.18 5.41
C ASN A 146 -19.21 9.17 5.08
N ASP A 147 -18.88 7.90 5.20
CA ASP A 147 -19.84 6.81 5.16
C ASP A 147 -20.08 6.35 6.62
N PRO A 148 -21.34 6.33 7.09
CA PRO A 148 -21.64 6.01 8.48
C PRO A 148 -21.28 4.56 8.88
N HIS A 149 -21.06 3.68 7.92
CA HIS A 149 -20.75 2.26 8.14
C HIS A 149 -19.27 1.95 7.90
N SER A 150 -18.64 2.61 6.92
CA SER A 150 -17.24 2.32 6.50
C SER A 150 -16.21 3.39 6.90
N GLY A 151 -16.65 4.53 7.43
CA GLY A 151 -15.80 5.64 7.86
C GLY A 151 -15.55 6.65 6.74
N GLU A 152 -14.45 7.42 6.85
CA GLU A 152 -14.12 8.40 5.82
C GLU A 152 -13.29 7.79 4.70
N TRP A 153 -13.73 8.02 3.46
CA TRP A 153 -13.02 7.67 2.26
C TRP A 153 -12.79 8.89 1.37
N GLY A 154 -11.87 8.80 0.43
CA GLY A 154 -11.65 9.91 -0.50
C GLY A 154 -10.75 9.58 -1.67
N LYS A 155 -10.59 10.59 -2.53
CA LYS A 155 -9.96 10.45 -3.85
C LYS A 155 -8.84 11.45 -4.04
N PHE A 156 -7.65 10.96 -4.37
CA PHE A 156 -6.55 11.77 -4.86
C PHE A 156 -6.71 12.07 -6.34
N THR A 157 -6.18 13.22 -6.77
CA THR A 157 -6.33 13.72 -8.15
C THR A 157 -5.82 12.76 -9.23
N LYS A 158 -4.82 11.93 -8.93
CA LYS A 158 -4.13 11.02 -9.87
C LYS A 158 -4.14 9.57 -9.38
N GLN A 159 -5.06 9.18 -8.49
CA GLN A 159 -5.18 7.77 -8.12
C GLN A 159 -5.74 6.93 -9.27
N PRO A 160 -5.42 5.63 -9.35
CA PRO A 160 -6.12 4.70 -10.24
C PRO A 160 -7.63 4.67 -9.96
N GLU A 161 -8.45 4.59 -11.00
CA GLU A 161 -9.91 4.67 -10.88
C GLU A 161 -10.50 3.54 -10.04
N SER A 162 -9.97 2.33 -10.19
CA SER A 162 -10.39 1.13 -9.45
C SER A 162 -9.83 1.05 -8.03
N MET A 163 -9.14 2.09 -7.54
CA MET A 163 -8.63 2.15 -6.18
C MET A 163 -9.39 3.17 -5.36
N GLU A 164 -9.75 2.80 -4.14
CA GLU A 164 -10.30 3.71 -3.13
C GLU A 164 -9.45 3.68 -1.87
N PHE A 165 -9.46 4.79 -1.14
CA PHE A 165 -8.67 4.96 0.08
C PHE A 165 -9.59 5.39 1.20
N SER A 166 -9.61 4.61 2.28
CA SER A 166 -10.24 5.00 3.54
C SER A 166 -9.20 5.56 4.48
N PHE A 167 -9.59 6.53 5.29
CA PHE A 167 -8.70 7.30 6.15
C PHE A 167 -9.12 7.19 7.62
N LYS A 168 -8.14 7.30 8.51
CA LYS A 168 -8.34 7.50 9.94
C LYS A 168 -7.35 8.51 10.47
N THR A 169 -7.64 9.05 11.64
CA THR A 169 -6.71 9.83 12.48
C THR A 169 -6.02 8.90 13.49
N LYS A 170 -4.88 9.33 14.04
CA LYS A 170 -4.20 8.59 15.12
C LYS A 170 -4.66 9.06 16.49
N SER A 171 -5.14 10.30 16.58
CA SER A 171 -5.60 10.93 17.79
C SER A 171 -7.00 10.46 18.18
N ASP A 172 -7.17 10.07 19.44
CA ASP A 172 -8.49 9.82 20.04
C ASP A 172 -9.34 11.09 20.19
N VAL A 173 -8.77 12.27 19.90
CA VAL A 173 -9.42 13.58 20.07
C VAL A 173 -10.14 14.03 18.80
N GLU A 174 -9.63 13.67 17.62
CA GLU A 174 -10.27 13.98 16.35
C GLU A 174 -10.77 12.71 15.70
N ILE A 175 -12.07 12.50 15.75
CA ILE A 175 -12.74 11.35 15.12
C ILE A 175 -12.97 11.55 13.61
N THR A 176 -12.66 12.73 13.07
CA THR A 176 -12.86 13.08 11.66
C THR A 176 -11.55 13.51 11.01
N VAL A 177 -11.31 12.99 9.82
CA VAL A 177 -10.20 13.27 8.92
C VAL A 177 -10.49 14.55 8.17
N ALA A 178 -11.72 14.72 7.64
CA ALA A 178 -12.06 15.88 6.85
C ALA A 178 -12.03 17.17 7.68
N ARG A 179 -11.36 18.19 7.14
CA ARG A 179 -11.40 19.55 7.68
C ARG A 179 -11.79 20.51 6.58
N TYR A 180 -12.73 21.40 6.85
CA TYR A 180 -13.14 22.42 5.91
C TYR A 180 -12.73 23.77 6.48
N GLU A 181 -11.77 24.41 5.81
CA GLU A 181 -11.27 25.72 6.22
C GLU A 181 -11.82 26.80 5.30
N ARG A 182 -12.16 27.95 5.87
CA ARG A 182 -12.65 29.07 5.07
C ARG A 182 -11.52 29.66 4.26
N ILE A 183 -11.72 29.78 2.94
CA ILE A 183 -10.78 30.45 2.04
C ILE A 183 -10.66 31.92 2.48
N PRO A 184 -9.44 32.41 2.77
CA PRO A 184 -9.24 33.79 3.18
C PRO A 184 -9.80 34.77 2.14
N ASN A 185 -10.45 35.84 2.61
CA ASN A 185 -11.05 36.90 1.78
C ASN A 185 -12.19 36.45 0.85
N CYS A 186 -12.75 35.26 1.03
CA CYS A 186 -13.92 34.82 0.26
C CYS A 186 -15.17 35.60 0.70
N LYS A 187 -15.75 36.35 -0.24
CA LYS A 187 -16.83 37.32 0.02
C LYS A 187 -18.22 36.69 0.21
N ILE A 188 -18.37 35.41 -0.12
CA ILE A 188 -19.63 34.68 0.04
C ILE A 188 -19.62 34.07 1.45
N THR A 189 -20.61 34.42 2.28
CA THR A 189 -20.60 34.07 3.71
C THR A 189 -21.15 32.69 4.00
N ASP A 190 -21.99 32.15 3.11
CA ASP A 190 -22.81 30.97 3.36
C ASP A 190 -22.80 30.02 2.14
N SER A 191 -21.63 29.87 1.49
CA SER A 191 -21.44 28.90 0.40
C SER A 191 -20.27 27.97 0.67
N SER A 192 -20.44 26.69 0.33
CA SER A 192 -19.35 25.72 0.26
C SER A 192 -18.27 26.11 -0.74
N ASP A 193 -18.56 27.02 -1.68
CA ASP A 193 -17.58 27.59 -2.62
C ASP A 193 -16.44 28.35 -1.92
N CYS A 194 -16.65 28.77 -0.67
CA CYS A 194 -15.65 29.44 0.15
C CYS A 194 -14.92 28.52 1.13
N LEU A 195 -15.05 27.20 0.97
CA LEU A 195 -14.37 26.22 1.80
C LEU A 195 -13.28 25.50 1.01
N SER A 196 -12.08 25.43 1.56
CA SER A 196 -11.03 24.54 1.08
C SER A 196 -11.05 23.25 1.89
N LEU A 197 -11.02 22.12 1.18
CA LEU A 197 -10.81 20.82 1.79
C LEU A 197 -9.38 20.72 2.32
N GLY A 198 -9.27 20.37 3.59
CA GLY A 198 -8.06 19.95 4.28
C GLY A 198 -8.30 18.65 5.04
N TYR A 199 -7.29 18.20 5.77
CA TYR A 199 -7.38 16.99 6.58
C TYR A 199 -6.56 17.11 7.86
N ALA A 200 -6.90 16.32 8.87
CA ALA A 200 -6.15 16.24 10.12
C ALA A 200 -4.66 15.90 9.85
N PRO A 201 -3.68 16.64 10.42
CA PRO A 201 -2.25 16.42 10.12
C PRO A 201 -1.73 15.01 10.43
N ASP A 202 -2.35 14.30 11.37
CA ASP A 202 -1.99 12.95 11.77
C ASP A 202 -2.78 11.86 11.03
N SER A 203 -3.63 12.25 10.07
CA SER A 203 -4.42 11.34 9.25
C SER A 203 -3.56 10.47 8.32
N TYR A 204 -4.04 9.24 8.11
CA TYR A 204 -3.34 8.23 7.33
C TYR A 204 -4.32 7.32 6.59
N ILE A 205 -3.82 6.63 5.57
CA ILE A 205 -4.56 5.59 4.83
C ILE A 205 -4.77 4.39 5.76
N PHE A 206 -6.01 4.11 6.12
CA PHE A 206 -6.39 2.98 6.97
C PHE A 206 -6.68 1.72 6.15
N VAL A 207 -7.31 1.88 4.98
CA VAL A 207 -7.62 0.78 4.05
C VAL A 207 -7.35 1.24 2.62
N ILE A 208 -6.88 0.31 1.80
CA ILE A 208 -6.90 0.46 0.34
C ILE A 208 -7.91 -0.56 -0.18
N SER A 209 -8.88 -0.13 -0.97
CA SER A 209 -9.81 -1.02 -1.66
C SER A 209 -9.46 -1.08 -3.15
N ILE A 210 -9.66 -2.25 -3.75
CA ILE A 210 -9.69 -2.42 -5.21
C ILE A 210 -10.97 -3.14 -5.64
N THR A 211 -11.66 -2.56 -6.60
CA THR A 211 -12.94 -3.03 -7.14
C THR A 211 -12.88 -3.10 -8.67
N GLU A 212 -13.77 -3.87 -9.29
CA GLU A 212 -13.93 -3.85 -10.76
C GLU A 212 -14.51 -2.55 -11.29
#